data_AF-A0AB37T4L8-F1
#
_entry.id   AF-A0AB37T4L8-F1
#
_cell.length_a   1.000
_cell.length_b   1.000
_cell.length_c   1.000
_cell.angle_alpha   90.00
_cell.angle_beta   90.00
_cell.angle_gamma   90.00
#
_symmetry.space_group_name_H-M   'P 1'
#
loop_
_entity.id
_entity.type
_entity.pdbx_description
1 polymer ?
#
loop_
_entity_poly.entity_id
_entity_poly.type
_entity_poly.pdbx_seq_one_letter_code
_entity_poly.pdbx_strand_id
1 'polypeptide(L)'
;MMTGLVSSRPPLLVLLRDEESGWAHVARQPQDPSQAPLFAGFLHATTKADLLEAMQSTGYTTFATIAVDDITTTYWFAPAIPSGASRRTPQQGDVAE
;
A
#
# COMPACT_ATOMS: atom_id res chain seq x y z
N MET A 1 -10.83 8.02 -29.84
CA MET A 1 -11.26 7.93 -28.42
C MET A 1 -10.38 6.89 -27.75
N MET A 2 -9.40 7.30 -26.94
CA MET A 2 -8.55 6.36 -26.21
C MET A 2 -9.29 5.95 -24.94
N THR A 3 -9.78 4.71 -24.90
CA THR A 3 -10.18 4.04 -23.65
C THR A 3 -8.92 3.87 -22.81
N GLY A 4 -8.67 4.81 -21.91
CA GLY A 4 -7.65 4.64 -20.88
C GLY A 4 -7.95 3.35 -20.13
N LEU A 5 -7.05 2.37 -20.25
CA LEU A 5 -6.99 1.23 -19.35
C LEU A 5 -6.84 1.78 -17.94
N VAL A 6 -7.95 1.98 -17.23
CA VAL A 6 -7.93 2.15 -15.79
C VAL A 6 -7.30 0.89 -15.25
N SER A 7 -6.05 1.00 -14.80
CA SER A 7 -5.31 -0.11 -14.24
C SER A 7 -6.16 -0.71 -13.13
N SER A 8 -6.56 -1.98 -13.28
CA SER A 8 -7.36 -2.71 -12.30
C SER A 8 -6.59 -3.06 -11.03
N ARG A 9 -5.31 -2.69 -10.96
CA ARG A 9 -4.46 -2.90 -9.80
C ARG A 9 -4.71 -1.79 -8.78
N PRO A 10 -4.98 -2.12 -7.51
CA PRO A 10 -5.16 -1.10 -6.49
C PRO A 10 -3.88 -0.24 -6.38
N PRO A 11 -4.02 1.09 -6.15
CA PRO A 11 -2.88 1.99 -6.16
C PRO A 11 -2.00 1.76 -4.94
N LEU A 12 -0.73 2.16 -5.03
CA LEU A 12 0.12 2.37 -3.86
C LEU A 12 -0.38 3.59 -3.08
N LEU A 13 -0.35 3.53 -1.76
CA LEU A 13 -0.78 4.64 -0.89
C LEU A 13 0.39 5.16 -0.07
N VAL A 14 0.46 6.48 0.06
CA VAL A 14 1.43 7.21 0.88
C VAL A 14 0.66 8.00 1.90
N LEU A 15 0.93 7.76 3.18
CA LEU A 15 0.27 8.42 4.28
C LEU A 15 1.31 9.19 5.10
N LEU A 16 1.18 10.52 5.17
CA LEU A 16 1.95 11.35 6.07
C LEU A 16 1.12 11.57 7.35
N ARG A 17 1.49 10.90 8.43
CA ARG A 17 0.77 10.95 9.71
C ARG A 17 1.53 11.82 10.71
N ASP A 18 0.81 12.79 11.25
CA ASP A 18 1.18 13.52 12.44
C ASP A 18 0.78 12.69 13.67
N GLU A 19 1.76 12.34 14.49
CA GLU A 19 1.60 11.49 15.66
C GLU A 19 0.95 12.20 16.83
N GLU A 20 1.04 13.53 16.90
CA GLU A 20 0.41 14.34 17.94
C GLU A 20 -1.11 14.45 17.73
N SER A 21 -1.55 14.81 16.52
CA SER A 21 -2.97 14.95 16.21
C SER A 21 -3.66 13.63 15.81
N GLY A 22 -2.88 12.64 15.35
CA GLY A 22 -3.38 11.39 14.81
C GLY A 22 -3.97 11.49 13.40
N TRP A 23 -3.90 12.66 12.75
CA TRP A 23 -4.36 12.81 11.37
C TRP A 23 -3.28 12.41 10.37
N ALA A 24 -3.71 11.73 9.30
CA ALA A 24 -2.87 11.34 8.18
C ALA A 24 -3.40 11.92 6.86
N HIS A 25 -2.50 12.52 6.08
CA HIS A 25 -2.77 12.89 4.69
C HIS A 25 -2.59 11.67 3.81
N VAL A 26 -3.62 11.30 3.05
CA VAL A 26 -3.61 10.14 2.16
C VAL A 26 -3.36 10.60 0.74
N ALA A 27 -2.34 10.06 0.10
CA ALA A 27 -2.07 10.24 -1.32
C ALA A 27 -1.96 8.89 -2.05
N ARG A 28 -2.40 8.86 -3.30
CA ARG A 28 -2.19 7.74 -4.22
C ARG A 28 -0.89 7.99 -4.97
N GLN A 29 0.04 7.05 -4.92
CA GLN A 29 1.23 7.09 -5.75
C GLN A 29 0.90 6.50 -7.13
N PRO A 30 1.04 7.26 -8.22
CA PRO A 30 0.89 6.73 -9.57
C PRO A 30 1.92 5.63 -9.87
N GLN A 31 1.62 4.74 -10.82
CA GLN A 31 2.56 3.69 -11.26
C GLN A 31 3.81 4.28 -11.90
N ASP A 32 3.67 5.44 -12.55
CA ASP A 32 4.78 6.23 -13.04
C ASP A 32 5.36 7.04 -11.87
N PRO A 33 6.59 6.74 -11.41
CA PRO A 33 7.21 7.43 -10.27
C PRO A 33 7.60 8.88 -10.58
N SER A 34 7.61 9.30 -11.85
CA SER A 34 7.85 10.69 -12.22
C SER A 34 6.64 11.60 -11.96
N GLN A 35 5.46 11.00 -11.77
CA GLN A 35 4.25 11.75 -11.46
C GLN A 35 4.14 12.00 -9.95
N ALA A 36 3.66 13.19 -9.62
CA ALA A 36 3.42 13.58 -8.24
C ALA A 36 2.34 12.70 -7.60
N PRO A 37 2.44 12.42 -6.29
CA PRO A 37 1.37 11.80 -5.53
C PRO A 37 0.06 12.60 -5.66
N LEU A 38 -1.05 11.89 -5.83
CA LEU A 38 -2.38 12.49 -5.97
C LEU A 38 -3.10 12.43 -4.63
N PHE A 39 -3.42 13.59 -4.05
CA PHE A 39 -4.18 13.68 -2.81
C PHE A 39 -5.52 12.95 -2.93
N ALA A 40 -5.85 12.14 -1.92
CA ALA A 40 -7.05 11.32 -1.88
C ALA A 40 -7.95 11.61 -0.68
N GLY A 41 -7.42 12.18 0.40
CA GLY A 41 -8.20 12.54 1.58
C GLY A 41 -7.41 12.52 2.88
N PHE A 42 -8.15 12.45 3.98
CA PHE A 42 -7.62 12.37 5.34
C PHE A 42 -8.08 11.08 6.02
N LEU A 43 -7.25 10.56 6.91
CA LEU A 43 -7.57 9.46 7.79
C LEU A 43 -7.20 9.84 9.22
N HIS A 44 -8.07 9.58 10.19
CA HIS A 44 -7.74 9.74 11.60
C HIS A 44 -7.40 8.38 12.21
N ALA A 45 -6.22 8.28 12.82
CA ALA A 45 -5.74 7.10 13.52
C ALA A 45 -4.91 7.55 14.72
N THR A 46 -5.46 7.37 15.92
CA THR A 46 -4.88 7.87 17.18
C THR A 46 -3.51 7.27 17.48
N THR A 47 -3.30 6.01 17.08
CA THR A 47 -2.01 5.34 17.22
C THR A 47 -1.51 4.80 15.88
N LYS A 48 -0.21 4.48 15.83
CA LYS A 48 0.36 3.69 14.74
C LYS A 48 -0.34 2.34 14.57
N ALA A 49 -0.71 1.67 15.67
CA ALA A 49 -1.39 0.38 15.60
C ALA A 49 -2.75 0.51 14.92
N ASP A 50 -3.54 1.52 15.29
CA ASP A 50 -4.84 1.81 14.68
C ASP A 50 -4.72 2.05 13.18
N LEU A 51 -3.68 2.81 12.77
CA LEU A 51 -3.40 3.07 11.36
C LEU A 51 -3.13 1.76 10.60
N LEU A 52 -2.23 0.94 11.13
CA LEU A 52 -1.83 -0.31 10.48
C LEU A 52 -3.00 -1.30 10.38
N GLU A 53 -3.80 -1.42 11.44
CA GLU A 53 -4.99 -2.27 11.47
C GLU A 53 -6.06 -1.78 10.47
N ALA A 54 -6.34 -0.47 10.46
CA ALA A 54 -7.28 0.12 9.51
C ALA A 54 -6.87 -0.18 8.06
N MET A 55 -5.60 0.04 7.72
CA MET A 55 -5.10 -0.24 6.37
C MET A 55 -5.12 -1.74 6.05
N GLN A 56 -4.76 -2.59 6.99
CA GLN A 56 -4.83 -4.05 6.81
C GLN A 56 -6.26 -4.54 6.56
N SER A 57 -7.25 -4.00 7.27
CA SER A 57 -8.67 -4.34 7.07
C SER A 57 -9.17 -4.00 5.65
N THR A 58 -8.53 -3.02 5.00
CA THR A 58 -8.82 -2.63 3.60
C THR A 58 -8.01 -3.40 2.56
N GLY A 59 -7.20 -4.38 2.98
CA GLY A 59 -6.37 -5.18 2.10
C GLY A 59 -5.04 -4.53 1.71
N TYR A 60 -4.50 -3.66 2.55
CA TYR A 60 -3.20 -3.02 2.36
C TYR A 60 -2.18 -3.48 3.41
N THR A 61 -0.92 -3.59 3.00
CA THR A 61 0.20 -3.91 3.90
C THR A 61 1.25 -2.80 3.82
N THR A 62 1.79 -2.41 4.97
CA THR A 62 2.91 -1.45 5.01
C THR A 62 4.19 -2.13 4.53
N PHE A 63 4.91 -1.50 3.61
CA PHE A 63 6.22 -2.01 3.15
C PHE A 63 7.37 -1.06 3.46
N ALA A 64 7.09 0.20 3.76
CA ALA A 64 8.10 1.16 4.22
C ALA A 64 7.50 2.17 5.20
N THR A 65 8.35 2.64 6.11
CA THR A 65 8.04 3.69 7.08
C THR A 65 9.26 4.60 7.21
N ILE A 66 9.04 5.91 7.12
CA ILE A 66 10.11 6.92 7.12
C ILE A 66 9.72 8.01 8.09
N ALA A 67 10.53 8.22 9.15
CA ALA A 67 10.39 9.38 10.01
C ALA A 67 10.81 10.64 9.23
N VAL A 68 9.95 11.66 9.24
CA VAL A 68 10.21 12.97 8.63
C VAL A 68 10.80 13.91 9.68
N ASP A 69 10.22 13.88 10.88
CA ASP A 69 10.67 14.57 12.08
C ASP A 69 10.24 13.77 13.33
N ASP A 70 10.37 14.36 14.51
CA ASP A 70 10.09 13.69 15.79
C ASP A 70 8.61 13.32 16.00
N ILE A 71 7.70 13.94 15.25
CA ILE A 71 6.25 13.75 15.39
C ILE A 71 5.56 13.37 14.08
N THR A 72 6.27 13.29 12.97
CA THR A 72 5.69 13.04 11.65
C THR A 72 6.33 11.83 11.00
N THR A 73 5.50 10.87 10.62
CA THR A 73 5.95 9.63 9.97
C THR A 73 5.21 9.41 8.65
N THR A 74 5.97 9.12 7.59
CA THR A 74 5.43 8.66 6.30
C THR A 74 5.31 7.14 6.30
N TYR A 75 4.13 6.62 5.95
CA TYR A 75 3.83 5.21 5.80
C TYR A 75 3.51 4.90 4.34
N TRP A 76 4.16 3.88 3.79
CA TRP A 76 3.93 3.40 2.43
C TRP A 76 3.22 2.06 2.43
N PHE A 77 2.08 2.01 1.75
CA PHE A 77 1.24 0.83 1.67
C PHE A 77 1.13 0.31 0.24
N ALA A 78 1.23 -1.00 0.13
CA ALA A 78 0.96 -1.73 -1.10
C ALA A 78 -0.27 -2.64 -0.89
N PRO A 79 -1.02 -2.95 -1.96
CA PRO A 79 -2.09 -3.93 -1.87
C PRO A 79 -1.52 -5.27 -1.40
N ALA A 80 -2.18 -5.90 -0.43
CA ALA A 80 -1.80 -7.21 0.05
C ALA A 80 -1.92 -8.21 -1.11
N ILE A 81 -0.83 -8.95 -1.39
CA ILE A 81 -0.89 -10.05 -2.35
C ILE A 81 -1.77 -11.14 -1.72
N PRO A 82 -2.89 -11.53 -2.34
CA PRO A 82 -3.69 -12.62 -1.80
C PRO A 82 -2.81 -13.87 -1.71
N SER A 83 -2.77 -14.49 -0.54
CA SER A 83 -1.87 -15.61 -0.19
C SER A 83 -2.03 -16.87 -1.06
N GLY A 84 -2.81 -16.84 -2.15
CA GLY A 84 -2.96 -17.92 -3.13
C GLY A 84 -2.06 -17.81 -4.38
N ALA A 85 -1.24 -16.76 -4.52
CA ALA A 85 -0.39 -16.57 -5.72
C ALA A 85 0.97 -17.31 -5.67
N SER A 86 1.30 -17.98 -4.56
CA SER A 86 2.56 -18.71 -4.43
C SER A 86 2.42 -20.19 -4.77
N ARG A 87 3.04 -20.56 -5.90
CA ARG A 87 3.64 -21.87 -6.21
C ARG A 87 2.70 -22.97 -6.77
N ARG A 88 2.29 -22.84 -8.03
CA ARG A 88 2.25 -24.05 -8.90
C ARG A 88 3.70 -24.41 -9.24
N THR A 89 4.32 -25.24 -8.42
CA THR A 89 5.54 -25.96 -8.81
C THR A 89 5.22 -26.75 -10.08
N PRO A 90 6.02 -26.72 -11.15
CA PRO A 90 5.89 -27.71 -12.21
C PRO A 90 6.11 -29.08 -11.56
N GLN A 91 5.10 -29.94 -11.61
CA GLN A 91 5.25 -31.35 -11.28
C GLN A 91 6.13 -31.94 -12.39
N GLN A 92 7.44 -31.92 -12.17
CA GLN A 92 8.43 -32.54 -13.04
C GLN A 92 8.14 -34.04 -13.01
N GLY A 93 7.92 -34.60 -14.21
CA GLY A 93 7.38 -35.93 -14.43
C GLY A 93 8.15 -37.02 -13.69
N ASP A 94 7.37 -38.01 -13.24
CA ASP A 94 7.81 -39.37 -12.99
C ASP A 94 8.63 -39.85 -14.19
N VAL A 95 9.95 -39.97 -14.01
CA VAL A 95 10.79 -40.76 -14.92
C VAL A 95 10.81 -42.15 -14.30
N ALA A 96 9.90 -43.00 -14.77
CA ALA A 96 10.02 -44.44 -14.56
C ALA A 96 11.14 -44.95 -15.48
N GLU A 97 12.18 -45.51 -14.88
CA GLU A 97 13.06 -46.49 -15.53
C GLU A 97 12.74 -47.88 -14.96
#